data_AF-A0A0D6JVE2-F1
#
_entry.id   AF-A0A0D6JVE2-F1
#
_cell.length_a   1.000
_cell.length_b   1.000
_cell.length_c   1.000
_cell.angle_alpha   90.00
_cell.angle_beta   90.00
_cell.angle_gamma   90.00
#
_symmetry.space_group_name_H-M   'P 1'
#
loop_
_entity.id
_entity.type
_entity.pdbx_description
1 polymer ?
#
loop_
_entity_poly.entity_id
_entity_poly.type
_entity_poly.pdbx_seq_one_letter_code
_entity_poly.pdbx_strand_id
1 'polypeptide(L)'
;MSRFPVGVAALGVAYLGSTAAMRDDAPDAGPVPWDREIQDPNDTVEYDIDDDSQLGQDGWYRVGAHVVGDDVNHDFRWECYDLEVTDGIGDAGYSIEEEWKVSPRI
;
A
#
# COMPACT_ATOMS: atom_id res chain seq x y z
N MET A 1 7.02 -29.53 2.42
CA MET A 1 6.84 -28.06 2.39
C MET A 1 7.43 -27.59 1.07
N SER A 2 6.61 -27.09 0.15
CA SER A 2 7.06 -26.55 -1.14
C SER A 2 7.43 -25.08 -0.96
N ARG A 3 8.51 -24.63 -1.60
CA ARG A 3 8.91 -23.23 -1.69
C ARG A 3 8.89 -22.85 -3.17
N PHE A 4 8.27 -21.72 -3.50
CA PHE A 4 8.18 -21.22 -4.88
C PHE A 4 9.03 -19.95 -5.01
N PRO A 5 9.75 -19.76 -6.13
CA PRO A 5 10.27 -18.44 -6.48
C PRO A 5 9.09 -17.50 -6.79
N VAL A 6 9.17 -16.27 -6.29
CA VAL A 6 8.12 -15.26 -6.43
C VAL A 6 8.73 -13.92 -6.76
N GLY A 7 8.00 -13.14 -7.53
CA GLY A 7 8.32 -11.77 -7.92
C GLY A 7 7.18 -10.82 -7.56
N VAL A 8 7.45 -9.52 -7.71
CA VAL A 8 6.47 -8.45 -7.54
C VAL A 8 6.07 -7.96 -8.93
N ALA A 9 4.83 -8.23 -9.33
CA ALA A 9 4.30 -7.79 -10.63
C ALA A 9 3.91 -6.31 -10.61
N ALA A 10 3.44 -5.81 -9.46
CA ALA A 10 3.01 -4.43 -9.30
C ALA A 10 3.14 -3.95 -7.86
N LEU A 11 3.31 -2.64 -7.70
CA LEU A 11 3.10 -1.92 -6.44
C LEU A 11 1.85 -1.04 -6.58
N GLY A 12 1.11 -0.90 -5.49
CA GLY A 12 -0.09 -0.08 -5.39
C GLY A 12 0.00 0.86 -4.20
N VAL A 13 -0.45 2.09 -4.38
CA VAL A 13 -0.65 3.07 -3.31
C VAL A 13 -2.05 3.66 -3.46
N ALA A 14 -2.82 3.73 -2.38
CA ALA A 14 -4.13 4.34 -2.35
C ALA A 14 -4.36 5.11 -1.05
N TYR A 15 -5.10 6.21 -1.11
CA TYR A 15 -5.63 6.90 0.06
C TYR A 15 -7.00 6.30 0.42
N LEU A 16 -7.11 5.85 1.66
CA LEU A 16 -8.31 5.24 2.22
C LEU A 16 -9.25 6.27 2.86
N GLY A 17 -8.73 7.47 3.15
CA GLY A 17 -9.49 8.54 3.81
C GLY A 17 -8.91 8.93 5.16
N SER A 18 -9.59 9.86 5.84
CA SER A 18 -9.18 10.35 7.16
C SER A 18 -9.33 9.26 8.24
N THR A 19 -8.67 9.46 9.39
CA THR A 19 -8.80 8.59 10.58
C THR A 19 -10.25 8.35 11.00
N ALA A 20 -11.10 9.38 10.88
CA ALA A 20 -12.52 9.24 11.19
C ALA A 20 -13.25 8.31 10.22
N ALA A 21 -12.97 8.40 8.92
CA ALA A 21 -13.54 7.52 7.91
C ALA A 21 -13.08 6.06 8.10
N MET A 22 -11.78 5.87 8.36
CA MET A 22 -11.19 4.55 8.52
C MET A 22 -11.72 3.80 9.76
N ARG A 23 -12.07 4.53 10.83
CA ARG A 23 -12.71 3.94 12.01
C ARG A 23 -14.12 3.39 11.72
N ASP A 24 -14.85 4.04 10.83
CA ASP A 24 -16.25 3.74 10.58
C ASP A 24 -16.44 2.72 9.43
N ASP A 25 -15.59 2.76 8.40
CA ASP A 25 -15.71 1.93 7.19
C ASP A 25 -14.34 1.49 6.62
N ALA A 26 -13.56 0.78 7.44
CA ALA A 26 -12.28 0.23 7.00
C ALA A 26 -12.46 -0.81 5.87
N PRO A 27 -11.70 -0.71 4.76
CA PRO A 27 -11.76 -1.69 3.69
C PRO A 27 -11.21 -3.06 4.11
N ASP A 28 -11.75 -4.10 3.50
CA ASP A 28 -11.30 -5.49 3.66
C ASP A 28 -9.83 -5.68 3.27
N ALA A 29 -9.24 -6.81 3.65
CA ALA A 29 -7.85 -7.13 3.32
C ALA A 29 -7.60 -7.35 1.82
N GLY A 30 -6.40 -6.96 1.36
CA GLY A 30 -5.97 -7.11 -0.02
C GLY A 30 -6.11 -5.84 -0.85
N PRO A 31 -6.33 -5.96 -2.18
CA PRO A 31 -6.28 -4.82 -3.06
C PRO A 31 -7.49 -3.91 -2.86
N VAL A 32 -7.25 -2.62 -3.03
CA VAL A 32 -8.26 -1.58 -3.16
C VAL A 32 -8.12 -0.97 -4.55
N PRO A 33 -9.07 -0.13 -5.01
CA PRO A 33 -8.81 0.71 -6.17
C PRO A 33 -7.55 1.55 -5.92
N TRP A 34 -6.48 1.30 -6.67
CA TRP A 34 -5.21 1.98 -6.51
C TRP A 34 -5.27 3.37 -7.15
N ASP A 35 -4.93 4.39 -6.37
CA ASP A 35 -4.73 5.74 -6.90
C ASP A 35 -3.45 5.81 -7.74
N ARG A 36 -2.43 5.09 -7.31
CA ARG A 36 -1.19 4.87 -8.05
C ARG A 36 -0.86 3.39 -8.15
N GLU A 37 -0.61 2.92 -9.36
CA GLU A 37 -0.11 1.58 -9.62
C GLU A 37 1.17 1.63 -10.46
N ILE A 38 2.20 0.92 -10.03
CA ILE A 38 3.51 0.83 -10.69
C ILE A 38 3.71 -0.62 -11.11
N GLN A 39 3.77 -0.86 -12.41
CA GLN A 39 3.97 -2.19 -12.98
C GLN A 39 5.45 -2.54 -13.09
N ASP A 40 5.77 -3.82 -12.92
CA ASP A 40 7.10 -4.41 -13.06
C ASP A 40 8.22 -3.59 -12.35
N PRO A 41 8.08 -3.34 -11.03
CA PRO A 41 9.08 -2.61 -10.27
C PRO A 41 10.39 -3.40 -10.22
N ASN A 42 11.50 -2.77 -10.61
CA ASN A 42 12.81 -3.42 -10.65
C ASN A 42 13.71 -3.10 -9.45
N ASP A 43 13.30 -2.15 -8.60
CA ASP A 43 14.04 -1.66 -7.43
C ASP A 43 13.08 -0.96 -6.45
N THR A 44 13.61 -0.37 -5.37
CA THR A 44 12.85 0.50 -4.46
C THR A 44 12.16 1.61 -5.25
N VAL A 45 10.85 1.74 -5.06
CA VAL A 45 10.07 2.84 -5.61
C VAL A 45 9.79 3.84 -4.51
N GLU A 46 10.19 5.08 -4.74
CA GLU A 46 9.81 6.22 -3.92
C GLU A 46 8.52 6.82 -4.48
N TYR A 47 7.58 7.12 -3.59
CA TYR A 47 6.34 7.79 -3.92
C TYR A 47 6.27 9.10 -3.14
N ASP A 48 6.21 10.22 -3.86
CA ASP A 48 6.07 11.54 -3.26
C ASP A 48 4.59 11.81 -2.98
N ILE A 49 4.27 11.95 -1.71
CA ILE A 49 2.93 12.22 -1.18
C ILE A 49 2.48 13.65 -1.53
N ASP A 50 3.41 14.58 -1.76
CA ASP A 50 3.10 15.99 -2.05
C ASP A 50 2.82 16.28 -3.54
N ASP A 51 3.26 15.42 -4.46
CA ASP A 51 3.23 15.69 -5.91
C ASP A 51 1.83 15.43 -6.53
N ASP A 52 0.96 14.68 -5.84
CA ASP A 52 -0.38 14.34 -6.33
C ASP A 52 -1.48 14.99 -5.45
N SER A 53 -2.31 15.83 -6.07
CA SER A 53 -3.33 16.67 -5.40
C SER A 53 -4.41 15.91 -4.61
N GLN A 54 -4.40 14.57 -4.65
CA GLN A 54 -5.33 13.71 -3.91
C GLN A 54 -4.66 12.90 -2.78
N LEU A 55 -3.32 12.81 -2.75
CA LEU A 55 -2.56 11.92 -1.86
C LEU A 55 -1.63 12.65 -0.88
N GLY A 56 -1.68 13.98 -0.81
CA GLY A 56 -0.93 14.81 0.15
C GLY A 56 -1.77 15.29 1.33
N GLN A 57 -2.50 14.38 1.97
CA GLN A 57 -3.40 14.71 3.07
C GLN A 57 -3.17 13.80 4.27
N ASP A 58 -3.44 14.33 5.46
CA ASP A 58 -3.52 13.51 6.67
C ASP A 58 -4.59 12.42 6.53
N GLY A 59 -4.20 11.20 6.86
CA GLY A 59 -5.11 10.07 6.91
C GLY A 59 -4.43 8.75 6.58
N TRP A 60 -5.24 7.79 6.18
CA TRP A 60 -4.85 6.41 6.00
C TRP A 60 -4.52 6.11 4.55
N TYR A 61 -3.41 5.41 4.34
CA TYR A 61 -2.95 4.97 3.03
C TYR A 61 -2.78 3.45 3.02
N ARG A 62 -3.18 2.79 1.94
CA ARG A 62 -2.82 1.40 1.69
C ARG A 62 -1.67 1.34 0.70
N VAL A 63 -0.60 0.65 1.08
CA VAL A 63 0.48 0.25 0.18
C VAL A 63 0.42 -1.26 -0.04
N GLY A 64 0.57 -1.70 -1.28
CA GLY A 64 0.43 -3.11 -1.65
C GLY A 64 1.49 -3.56 -2.65
N ALA A 65 1.86 -4.84 -2.56
CA ALA A 65 2.67 -5.53 -3.57
C ALA A 65 1.89 -6.72 -4.13
N HIS A 66 1.74 -6.79 -5.45
CA HIS A 66 1.13 -7.94 -6.14
C HIS A 66 2.18 -9.03 -6.34
N VAL A 67 2.03 -10.13 -5.60
CA VAL A 67 3.00 -11.23 -5.61
C VAL A 67 2.55 -12.30 -6.61
N VAL A 68 3.45 -12.67 -7.51
CA VAL A 68 3.22 -13.70 -8.54
C VAL A 68 4.37 -14.70 -8.56
N GLY A 69 4.12 -15.91 -9.04
CA GLY A 69 5.19 -16.90 -9.22
C GLY A 69 6.05 -16.60 -10.44
N ASP A 70 7.38 -16.59 -10.28
CA ASP A 70 8.31 -16.28 -11.40
C ASP A 70 8.29 -17.36 -12.49
N ASP A 71 8.17 -18.62 -12.07
CA ASP A 71 8.23 -19.81 -12.94
C ASP A 71 7.01 -20.74 -12.74
N VAL A 72 5.99 -20.25 -12.06
CA VAL A 72 4.73 -20.97 -11.84
C VAL A 72 3.57 -20.04 -12.15
N ASN A 73 2.59 -20.53 -12.90
CA ASN A 73 1.36 -19.79 -13.18
C ASN A 73 0.47 -19.77 -11.93
N HIS A 74 0.89 -19.00 -10.93
CA HIS A 74 0.21 -18.85 -9.66
C HIS A 74 0.22 -17.38 -9.24
N ASP A 75 -0.96 -16.90 -8.88
CA ASP A 75 -1.18 -15.56 -8.33
C ASP A 75 -1.28 -15.67 -6.81
N PHE A 76 -0.29 -15.13 -6.10
CA PHE A 76 -0.25 -15.11 -4.64
C PHE A 76 -1.04 -13.91 -4.06
N ARG A 77 -1.65 -13.10 -4.92
CA ARG A 77 -2.47 -11.92 -4.60
C ARG A 77 -1.65 -10.78 -3.99
N TRP A 78 -2.35 -9.79 -3.44
CA TRP A 78 -1.76 -8.57 -2.91
C TRP A 78 -1.41 -8.70 -1.43
N GLU A 79 -0.16 -8.38 -1.13
CA GLU A 79 0.36 -8.23 0.22
C GLU A 79 0.37 -6.74 0.58
N CYS A 80 -0.50 -6.32 1.51
CA CYS A 80 -0.71 -4.91 1.80
C CYS A 80 -0.37 -4.50 3.24
N TYR A 81 -0.13 -3.21 3.44
CA TYR A 81 -0.06 -2.51 4.71
C TYR A 81 -0.93 -1.26 4.67
N ASP A 82 -1.59 -0.97 5.78
CA ASP A 82 -2.29 0.29 6.01
C ASP A 82 -1.43 1.17 6.92
N LEU A 83 -1.21 2.42 6.51
CA LEU A 83 -0.36 3.40 7.15
C LEU A 83 -1.17 4.64 7.51
N GLU A 84 -1.13 5.07 8.76
CA GLU A 84 -1.62 6.39 9.14
C GLU A 84 -0.51 7.41 8.93
N VAL A 85 -0.73 8.35 8.02
CA VAL A 85 0.18 9.44 7.70
C VAL A 85 -0.41 10.73 8.24
N THR A 86 0.39 11.47 8.99
CA THR A 86 0.00 12.78 9.53
C THR A 86 1.06 13.83 9.20
N ASP A 87 0.61 15.06 8.98
CA ASP A 87 1.46 16.23 8.83
C ASP A 87 2.15 16.49 10.18
N GLY A 88 3.47 16.48 10.17
CA GLY A 88 4.27 16.65 11.37
C GLY A 88 4.07 18.02 12.00
N ILE A 89 4.36 18.15 13.30
CA ILE A 89 4.33 19.46 13.96
C ILE A 89 5.52 20.31 13.44
N GLY A 90 5.25 21.28 12.56
CA GLY A 90 6.22 22.28 12.05
C GLY A 90 6.68 22.03 10.61
N ASP A 91 7.86 22.51 10.21
CA ASP A 91 8.46 22.28 8.87
C ASP A 91 8.99 20.83 8.67
N ALA A 92 8.47 19.86 9.41
CA ALA A 92 9.06 18.52 9.52
C ALA A 92 8.57 17.50 8.47
N GLY A 93 7.60 17.88 7.64
CA GLY A 93 6.99 16.98 6.65
C GLY A 93 6.15 15.88 7.31
N TYR A 94 5.75 14.88 6.52
CA TYR A 94 4.89 13.80 7.00
C TYR A 94 5.59 12.79 7.91
N SER A 95 4.81 12.18 8.80
CA SER A 95 5.25 11.06 9.63
C SER A 95 4.24 9.90 9.57
N ILE A 96 4.73 8.67 9.75
CA ILE A 96 3.88 7.49 9.91
C ILE A 96 3.62 7.30 11.41
N GLU A 97 2.35 7.41 11.82
CA GLU A 97 1.93 7.20 13.21
C GLU A 97 1.60 5.73 13.50
N GLU A 98 0.97 5.04 12.55
CA GLU A 98 0.57 3.63 12.67
C GLU A 98 0.83 2.83 11.39
N GLU A 99 1.13 1.53 11.55
CA GLU A 99 1.28 0.56 10.45
C GLU A 99 0.59 -0.76 10.81
N TRP A 100 -0.29 -1.23 9.91
CA TRP A 100 -1.02 -2.49 10.06
C TRP A 100 -0.83 -3.39 8.83
N LYS A 101 -0.48 -4.66 9.03
CA LYS A 101 -0.45 -5.65 7.95
C LYS A 101 -1.86 -6.07 7.57
N VAL A 102 -2.27 -5.87 6.31
CA VAL A 102 -3.64 -6.13 5.85
C VAL A 102 -3.67 -6.94 4.53
N SER A 103 -3.25 -8.19 4.58
CA SER A 103 -3.24 -9.08 3.41
C SER A 103 -4.15 -10.31 3.53
N PRO A 104 -4.72 -10.80 2.41
CA PRO A 104 -5.43 -12.07 2.39
C PRO A 104 -4.49 -13.21 2.77
N ARG A 105 -4.98 -14.22 3.50
CA ARG A 105 -4.15 -15.36 3.87
C ARG A 105 -3.73 -16.16 2.65
N ILE A 106 -2.44 -16.07 2.29
CA ILE A 106 -1.77 -16.86 1.23
C ILE A 106 -1.48 -18.27 1.74
#